data_AF-A0A965B0I3-F1
#
_entry.id   AF-A0A965B0I3-F1
#
_cell.length_a   1.000
_cell.length_b   1.000
_cell.length_c   1.000
_cell.angle_alpha   90.00
_cell.angle_beta   90.00
_cell.angle_gamma   90.00
#
_symmetry.space_group_name_H-M   'P 1'
#
loop_
_entity.id
_entity.type
_entity.pdbx_description
1 polymer ?
#
loop_
_entity_poly.entity_id
_entity_poly.type
_entity_poly.pdbx_seq_one_letter_code
_entity_poly.pdbx_strand_id
1 'polypeptide(L)'
;MIKLNDTIKIKVKDLLVKHPHLRDSDNKLIASIWYNESEQSLHNITAHQFLKNFCSGYHSSPESIRRIRQKIQEQEIELRGKSYKERKEKSLTIKKQIKTL
;
A
#
# COMPACT_ATOMS: atom_id res chain seq x y z
N MET A 1 6.10 22.40 -12.57
CA MET A 1 5.78 22.07 -11.16
C MET A 1 5.22 20.66 -11.10
N ILE A 2 5.99 19.68 -10.63
CA ILE A 2 5.51 18.31 -10.40
C ILE A 2 4.57 18.38 -9.19
N LYS A 3 3.32 17.92 -9.32
CA LYS A 3 2.35 17.96 -8.22
C LYS A 3 2.81 16.97 -7.15
N LEU A 4 2.75 17.33 -5.88
CA LEU A 4 3.12 16.50 -4.72
C LEU A 4 2.60 15.04 -4.79
N ASN A 5 1.42 14.84 -5.38
CA ASN A 5 0.81 13.53 -5.60
C ASN A 5 1.59 12.62 -6.56
N ASP A 6 2.30 13.18 -7.54
CA ASP A 6 3.07 12.41 -8.52
C ASP A 6 4.30 11.77 -7.87
N THR A 7 4.91 12.46 -6.89
CA THR A 7 6.06 11.95 -6.13
C THR A 7 5.67 10.74 -5.27
N ILE A 8 4.54 10.80 -4.56
CA ILE A 8 4.05 9.67 -3.75
C ILE A 8 3.69 8.48 -4.65
N LYS A 9 3.06 8.74 -5.80
CA LYS A 9 2.73 7.68 -6.77
C LYS A 9 3.96 6.92 -7.24
N ILE A 10 5.04 7.63 -7.56
CA ILE A 10 6.33 7.00 -7.95
C ILE A 10 6.87 6.15 -6.81
N LYS A 11 6.91 6.67 -5.57
CA LYS A 11 7.38 5.93 -4.39
C LYS A 11 6.57 4.65 -4.13
N VAL A 12 5.24 4.75 -4.17
CA VAL A 12 4.34 3.59 -4.01
C VAL A 12 4.65 2.54 -5.08
N LYS A 13 4.71 2.93 -6.35
CA LYS A 13 4.97 2.00 -7.45
C LYS A 13 6.32 1.29 -7.27
N ASP A 14 7.37 2.04 -6.97
CA ASP A 14 8.72 1.50 -6.76
C ASP A 14 8.75 0.45 -5.63
N LEU A 15 8.08 0.73 -4.50
CA LEU A 15 7.96 -0.21 -3.39
C LEU A 15 7.17 -1.47 -3.78
N LEU A 16 6.07 -1.36 -4.54
CA LEU A 16 5.29 -2.52 -4.99
C LEU A 16 6.07 -3.41 -5.96
N VAL A 17 6.94 -2.83 -6.78
CA VAL A 17 7.82 -3.57 -7.69
C VAL A 17 8.90 -4.29 -6.90
N LYS A 18 9.65 -3.56 -6.06
CA LYS A 18 10.80 -4.09 -5.31
C LYS A 18 10.42 -5.08 -4.21
N HIS A 19 9.26 -4.88 -3.58
CA HIS A 19 8.85 -5.64 -2.40
C HIS A 19 7.45 -6.22 -2.59
N PRO A 20 7.32 -7.40 -3.23
CA PRO A 20 6.02 -8.02 -3.51
C PRO A 20 5.15 -8.25 -2.27
N HIS A 21 5.76 -8.43 -1.09
CA HIS A 21 5.04 -8.61 0.17
C HIS A 21 4.26 -7.37 0.64
N LEU A 22 4.53 -6.19 0.07
CA LEU A 22 3.78 -4.95 0.35
C LEU A 22 2.47 -4.87 -0.45
N ARG A 23 2.31 -5.67 -1.50
CA ARG A 23 1.15 -5.62 -2.40
C ARG A 23 -0.16 -5.99 -1.73
N ASP A 24 -0.10 -6.82 -0.67
CA ASP A 24 -1.27 -7.35 0.05
C ASP A 24 -1.51 -6.68 1.42
N SER A 25 -0.64 -5.75 1.86
CA SER A 25 -0.75 -5.15 3.20
C SER A 25 -0.59 -3.63 3.18
N ASP A 26 -1.70 -2.92 3.43
CA ASP A 26 -1.70 -1.46 3.55
C ASP A 26 -0.78 -0.98 4.66
N ASN A 27 -0.86 -1.59 5.84
CA ASN A 27 -0.06 -1.18 7.01
C ASN A 27 1.44 -1.29 6.72
N LYS A 28 1.89 -2.37 6.07
CA LYS A 28 3.31 -2.53 5.71
C LYS A 28 3.73 -1.48 4.68
N LEU A 29 2.92 -1.24 3.65
CA LEU A 29 3.23 -0.24 2.64
C LEU A 29 3.31 1.17 3.25
N ILE A 30 2.34 1.55 4.09
CA ILE A 30 2.30 2.85 4.76
C ILE A 30 3.54 3.01 5.64
N ALA A 31 3.87 2.00 6.46
CA ALA A 31 5.04 2.03 7.30
C ALA A 31 6.35 2.17 6.49
N SER A 32 6.49 1.44 5.37
CA SER A 32 7.65 1.57 4.48
C SER A 32 7.76 2.96 3.85
N ILE A 33 6.64 3.58 3.47
CA ILE A 33 6.65 4.94 2.94
C ILE A 33 7.07 5.94 4.01
N TRP A 34 6.47 5.87 5.20
CA TRP A 34 6.83 6.77 6.29
C TRP A 34 8.27 6.57 6.76
N TYR A 35 8.77 5.34 6.74
CA TYR A 35 10.18 5.06 6.98
C TYR A 35 11.07 5.81 5.98
N ASN A 36 10.74 5.73 4.69
CA ASN A 36 11.46 6.45 3.65
C ASN A 36 11.29 7.98 3.71
N GLU A 37 10.20 8.49 4.27
CA GLU A 37 9.94 9.93 4.44
C GLU A 37 10.62 10.52 5.67
N SER A 38 10.93 9.71 6.68
CA SER A 38 11.45 10.21 7.96
C SER A 38 12.98 10.18 8.04
N GLU A 39 13.67 9.61 7.07
CA GLU A 39 15.12 9.37 7.13
C GLU A 39 15.53 8.69 8.47
N GLN A 40 16.77 8.86 8.93
CA GLN A 40 17.27 8.27 10.19
C GLN A 40 16.55 8.78 11.46
N SER A 41 15.64 9.76 11.35
CA SER A 41 14.99 10.40 12.51
C SER A 41 14.02 9.50 13.26
N LEU A 42 13.44 8.48 12.60
CA LEU A 42 12.44 7.59 13.22
C LEU A 42 12.99 6.78 14.40
N HIS A 43 14.29 6.48 14.42
CA HIS A 43 14.91 5.73 15.51
C HIS A 43 15.01 6.53 16.81
N ASN A 44 14.93 7.86 16.72
CA ASN A 44 15.17 8.77 17.84
C ASN A 44 13.89 9.45 18.35
N ILE A 45 12.72 9.12 17.79
CA ILE A 45 11.44 9.70 18.25
C ILE A 45 10.75 8.80 19.27
N THR A 46 10.10 9.43 20.24
CA THR A 46 9.22 8.72 21.17
C THR A 46 7.89 8.38 20.50
N ALA A 47 7.15 7.40 21.04
CA ALA A 47 5.80 7.08 20.59
C ALA A 47 4.86 8.30 20.67
N HIS A 48 5.03 9.16 21.68
CA HIS A 48 4.26 10.40 21.80
C HIS A 48 4.56 11.38 20.65
N GLN A 49 5.83 11.55 20.30
CA GLN A 49 6.22 12.40 19.16
C GLN A 49 5.71 11.83 17.84
N PHE A 50 5.71 10.50 17.68
CA PHE A 50 5.11 9.84 16.52
C PHE A 50 3.62 10.16 16.39
N LEU A 51 2.84 10.04 17.48
CA LEU A 51 1.42 10.38 17.47
C LEU A 51 1.17 11.86 17.15
N LYS A 52 2.03 12.76 17.65
CA LYS A 52 1.96 14.19 17.31
C LYS A 52 2.20 14.43 15.82
N ASN A 53 3.22 13.78 15.23
CA ASN A 53 3.53 13.87 13.80
C ASN A 53 2.38 13.30 12.95
N PHE A 54 1.75 12.22 13.41
CA PHE A 54 0.59 11.64 12.76
C PHE A 54 -0.59 12.63 12.72
N CYS A 55 -0.92 13.25 13.86
CA CYS A 55 -2.00 14.23 13.94
C CYS A 55 -1.72 15.51 13.15
N SER A 56 -0.45 15.92 13.04
CA SER A 56 -0.07 17.13 12.28
C SER A 56 -0.02 16.92 10.77
N GLY A 57 -0.19 15.69 10.28
CA GLY A 57 -0.05 15.37 8.85
C GLY A 57 1.38 15.53 8.35
N TYR A 58 2.37 15.28 9.21
CA TYR A 58 3.79 15.40 8.86
C TYR A 58 4.20 14.43 7.74
N HIS A 59 3.65 13.22 7.76
CA HIS A 59 3.86 12.21 6.73
C HIS A 59 2.74 12.17 5.70
N SER A 60 2.99 11.51 4.57
CA SER A 60 1.96 11.25 3.56
C SER A 60 0.73 10.55 4.15
N SER A 61 -0.45 11.06 3.83
CA SER A 61 -1.72 10.51 4.34
C SER A 61 -1.86 9.01 4.02
N PRO A 62 -2.20 8.16 5.02
CA PRO A 62 -2.47 6.74 4.83
C PRO A 62 -3.50 6.46 3.73
N GLU A 63 -4.56 7.26 3.68
CA GLU A 63 -5.64 7.13 2.71
C GLU A 63 -5.19 7.48 1.29
N SER A 64 -4.25 8.41 1.15
CA SER A 64 -3.68 8.73 -0.16
C SER A 64 -2.79 7.59 -0.64
N ILE A 65 -1.94 7.03 0.22
CA ILE A 65 -1.10 5.86 -0.08
C ILE A 65 -1.98 4.68 -0.51
N ARG A 66 -3.03 4.37 0.25
CA ARG A 66 -3.96 3.28 -0.03
C ARG A 66 -4.68 3.45 -1.36
N ARG A 67 -5.24 4.64 -1.64
CA ARG A 67 -5.92 4.92 -2.91
C ARG A 67 -4.98 4.87 -4.11
N ILE A 68 -3.75 5.35 -3.96
CA ILE A 68 -2.72 5.26 -5.01
C ILE A 68 -2.36 3.80 -5.28
N ARG A 69 -2.14 2.97 -4.25
CA ARG A 69 -1.91 1.52 -4.40
C ARG A 69 -3.03 0.86 -5.20
N GLN A 70 -4.28 1.13 -4.84
CA GLN A 70 -5.45 0.58 -5.53
C GLN A 70 -5.47 0.97 -7.01
N LYS A 71 -5.30 2.27 -7.33
CA LYS A 71 -5.24 2.73 -8.72
C LYS A 71 -4.11 2.10 -9.52
N ILE A 72 -2.93 1.94 -8.93
CA ILE A 72 -1.82 1.25 -9.59
C ILE A 72 -2.19 -0.22 -9.87
N GLN A 73 -2.74 -0.94 -8.89
CA GLN A 73 -3.13 -2.35 -9.06
C GLN A 73 -4.35 -2.55 -9.97
N GLU A 74 -5.19 -1.54 -10.15
CA GLU A 74 -6.25 -1.51 -11.15
C GLU A 74 -5.66 -1.44 -12.57
N GLN A 75 -4.66 -0.59 -12.77
CA GLN A 75 -3.99 -0.35 -14.07
C GLN A 75 -2.97 -1.44 -14.42
N GLU A 76 -2.26 -1.97 -13.43
CA GLU A 76 -1.13 -2.90 -13.54
C GLU A 76 -1.44 -4.18 -12.75
N ILE A 77 -2.12 -5.13 -13.39
CA ILE A 77 -2.65 -6.36 -12.76
C ILE A 77 -1.53 -7.25 -12.21
N GLU A 78 -0.34 -7.20 -12.81
CA GLU A 78 0.88 -7.87 -12.40
C GLU A 78 1.40 -7.42 -11.02
N LEU A 79 1.02 -6.21 -10.58
CA LEU A 79 1.33 -5.68 -9.25
C LEU A 79 0.28 -6.05 -8.19
N ARG A 80 -0.74 -6.83 -8.55
CA ARG A 80 -1.66 -7.40 -7.56
C ARG A 80 -0.94 -8.46 -6.73
N GLY A 81 -1.26 -8.50 -5.44
CA GLY A 81 -0.71 -9.48 -4.53
C GLY A 81 -1.39 -10.85 -4.64
N LYS A 82 -0.90 -11.82 -3.86
CA LYS A 82 -1.31 -13.23 -3.93
C LYS A 82 -2.77 -13.42 -3.52
N SER A 83 -3.24 -12.63 -2.55
CA SER A 83 -4.61 -12.72 -2.05
C SER A 83 -5.65 -12.42 -3.13
N TYR A 84 -5.30 -11.66 -4.17
CA TYR A 84 -6.20 -11.47 -5.32
C TYR A 84 -6.42 -12.77 -6.10
N LYS A 85 -5.34 -13.53 -6.35
CA LYS A 85 -5.41 -14.82 -7.07
C LYS A 85 -6.22 -15.83 -6.26
N GLU A 86 -5.93 -15.94 -4.97
CA GLU A 86 -6.64 -16.82 -4.03
C GLU A 86 -8.15 -16.53 -4.00
N ARG A 87 -8.54 -15.24 -3.92
CA ARG A 87 -9.95 -14.84 -3.98
C ARG A 87 -10.62 -15.20 -5.31
N LYS A 88 -9.92 -15.02 -6.42
CA LYS A 88 -10.44 -15.37 -7.76
C LYS A 88 -10.65 -16.87 -7.89
N GLU A 89 -9.68 -17.67 -7.47
CA GLU A 89 -9.75 -19.13 -7.45
C GLU A 89 -10.91 -19.62 -6.58
N LYS A 90 -11.03 -19.10 -5.36
CA LYS A 90 -12.14 -19.43 -4.45
C LYS A 90 -13.50 -19.11 -5.08
N SER A 91 -13.63 -17.95 -5.74
CA SER A 91 -14.86 -17.58 -6.44
C SER A 91 -15.20 -18.54 -7.59
N LEU A 92 -14.21 -19.00 -8.36
CA LEU A 92 -14.42 -19.98 -9.43
C LEU A 92 -14.87 -21.34 -8.86
N THR A 93 -14.28 -21.79 -7.75
CA THR A 93 -14.66 -23.04 -7.08
C THR A 93 -16.12 -22.98 -6.60
N ILE A 94 -16.52 -21.89 -5.95
CA ILE A 94 -17.90 -21.71 -5.47
C ILE A 94 -18.90 -21.68 -6.65
N LYS A 95 -18.58 -20.99 -7.74
CA LYS A 95 -19.45 -20.95 -8.94
C LYS A 95 -19.65 -22.34 -9.56
N LYS A 96 -18.59 -23.17 -9.59
CA LYS A 96 -18.70 -24.55 -10.07
C LYS A 96 -19.61 -25.37 -9.15
N GLN A 97 -19.48 -25.23 -7.83
CA GLN A 97 -20.33 -25.93 -6.87
C GLN A 97 -21.81 -25.57 -7.04
N ILE A 98 -22.13 -24.27 -7.20
CA ILE A 98 -23.51 -23.81 -7.42
C ILE A 98 -24.10 -24.36 -8.72
N LYS A 99 -23.30 -24.46 -9.80
CA LYS A 99 -23.78 -24.96 -11.10
C LYS A 99 -24.05 -26.48 -11.10
N THR A 100 -23.43 -27.22 -10.20
CA THR A 100 -23.57 -28.68 -10.07
C THR A 100 -24.70 -29.09 -9.12
N LEU A 101 -25.31 -28.13 -8.42
CA LEU A 101 -26.53 -28.30 -7.61
C LEU A 101 -27.78 -28.07 -8.48
#